data_AF-A0A949LZ81-F1
#
_entry.id   AF-A0A949LZ81-F1
#
_cell.length_a   1.000
_cell.length_b   1.000
_cell.length_c   1.000
_cell.angle_alpha   90.00
_cell.angle_beta   90.00
_cell.angle_gamma   90.00
#
_symmetry.space_group_name_H-M   'P 1'
#
loop_
_entity.id
_entity.type
_entity.pdbx_description
1 polymer ?
#
loop_
_entity_poly.entity_id
_entity_poly.type
_entity_poly.pdbx_seq_one_letter_code
_entity_poly.pdbx_strand_id
1 'polypeptide(L)'
;MRARFARFLAALIALGLASVAVAPVASAAPARVNGQGSSYVALAMQQWVADAQTSGLQVNYLPTGSPAGLTSFGQSLADFAGTEAEFSALSTQGIGDTRGYQYVPSVAGAVAVMYNVQDAAGRKVDYLHLTRRTIARIFTGDISRWSDPAITADNKGLVLPDQPINVVYRGGQSGTTGLFYDFVANVAPDVFGPWAQRNNFPTAVRIIQLDSSPTFVPKSQAFQGSDQIAQYIGSGQGLWSIGYDEFGYAKVYDVPAAWVENAAGESVLPYAENISAALESATLRPDLSQELSGVYNSTNPIAYPISAYSYIVTQCTVSPDRPTCRGAYSNSGITETLAQWLRYIACEGQVNMARIGYSPLPPNLSQEVANSIARLTGQPAEQLSADNCANPRFRGSVGDGGTPPPNPFDGIDAIGATGGGAGDTGATGTGAGAGKGGTTSSGGGSTEWRRAAPVAYAGPSIAAANPWALIALLAIMGLPLGVGAVIARRRALRGRP
;
A
#
# COMPACT_ATOMS: atom_id res chain seq x y z
N MET A 1 31.09 27.41 -89.58
CA MET A 1 29.79 26.82 -89.19
C MET A 1 29.97 26.06 -87.87
N ARG A 2 29.97 26.81 -86.76
CA ARG A 2 30.06 26.30 -85.40
C ARG A 2 28.73 26.66 -84.75
N ALA A 3 27.91 25.66 -84.40
CA ALA A 3 26.83 25.73 -83.39
C ALA A 3 25.75 24.66 -83.64
N ARG A 4 26.05 23.36 -83.52
CA ARG A 4 25.02 22.30 -83.39
C ARG A 4 25.55 21.07 -82.63
N PHE A 5 26.09 21.25 -81.42
CA PHE A 5 26.49 20.11 -80.56
C PHE A 5 26.41 20.44 -79.06
N ALA A 6 25.35 21.14 -78.62
CA ALA A 6 25.22 21.56 -77.22
C ALA A 6 23.78 21.54 -76.68
N ARG A 7 22.92 20.60 -77.11
CA ARG A 7 21.52 20.53 -76.64
C ARG A 7 20.97 19.10 -76.45
N PHE A 8 21.79 18.14 -76.03
CA PHE A 8 21.30 16.80 -75.67
C PHE A 8 21.94 16.22 -74.40
N LEU A 9 22.43 17.07 -73.49
CA LEU A 9 22.97 16.65 -72.19
C LEU A 9 22.40 17.49 -71.03
N ALA A 10 21.11 17.82 -71.08
CA ALA A 10 20.43 18.60 -70.05
C ALA A 10 18.99 18.11 -69.76
N ALA A 11 18.70 16.82 -70.03
CA ALA A 11 17.39 16.22 -69.81
C ALA A 11 17.47 14.81 -69.19
N LEU A 12 18.51 14.54 -68.39
CA LEU A 12 18.62 13.33 -67.54
C LEU A 12 19.02 13.67 -66.09
N ILE A 13 18.86 14.93 -65.68
CA ILE A 13 19.09 15.42 -64.30
C ILE A 13 17.82 16.16 -63.84
N ALA A 14 16.67 15.49 -63.87
CA ALA A 14 15.41 16.04 -63.34
C ALA A 14 14.39 14.96 -62.98
N LEU A 15 14.84 13.76 -62.58
CA LEU A 15 13.97 12.72 -62.00
C LEU A 15 14.68 11.98 -60.86
N GLY A 16 15.42 12.74 -60.03
CA GLY A 16 15.78 12.30 -58.69
C GLY A 16 14.74 12.83 -57.71
N LEU A 17 13.51 12.31 -57.77
CA LEU A 17 12.59 12.49 -56.64
C LEU A 17 13.31 11.86 -55.44
N ALA A 18 13.63 12.71 -54.46
CA ALA A 18 14.11 12.29 -53.17
C ALA A 18 13.05 11.38 -52.53
N SER A 19 13.19 10.08 -52.73
CA SER A 19 12.66 9.08 -51.82
C SER A 19 13.42 9.27 -50.51
N VAL A 20 12.92 10.17 -49.66
CA VAL A 20 13.22 10.17 -48.24
C VAL A 20 12.71 8.83 -47.75
N ALA A 21 13.59 7.84 -47.71
CA ALA A 21 13.36 6.63 -46.97
C ALA A 21 13.20 7.08 -45.52
N VAL A 22 11.96 7.21 -45.07
CA VAL A 22 11.64 7.25 -43.65
C VAL A 22 12.07 5.89 -43.12
N ALA A 23 13.31 5.81 -42.63
CA ALA A 23 13.74 4.64 -41.90
C ALA A 23 12.72 4.47 -40.76
N PRO A 24 12.09 3.29 -40.60
CA PRO A 24 11.23 3.07 -39.45
C PRO A 24 12.09 3.35 -38.22
N VAL A 25 11.62 4.24 -37.34
CA VAL A 25 12.21 4.42 -36.02
C VAL A 25 12.19 3.02 -35.41
N ALA A 26 13.36 2.40 -35.31
CA ALA A 26 13.46 1.08 -34.71
C ALA A 26 12.97 1.22 -33.26
N SER A 27 11.76 0.73 -32.98
CA SER A 27 11.31 0.54 -31.61
C SER A 27 12.37 -0.32 -30.93
N ALA A 28 12.98 0.23 -29.88
CA ALA A 28 13.98 -0.52 -29.13
C ALA A 28 13.28 -1.74 -28.54
N ALA A 29 13.86 -2.93 -28.74
CA ALA A 29 13.30 -4.14 -28.15
C ALA A 29 13.18 -3.97 -26.63
N PRO A 30 12.02 -4.34 -26.02
CA PRO A 30 11.84 -4.29 -24.58
C PRO A 30 13.01 -4.95 -23.85
N ALA A 31 13.57 -4.26 -22.86
CA ALA A 31 14.64 -4.78 -22.03
C ALA A 31 14.09 -5.32 -20.71
N ARG A 32 14.88 -6.17 -20.05
CA ARG A 32 14.60 -6.56 -18.67
C ARG A 32 14.72 -5.35 -17.75
N VAL A 33 13.77 -5.23 -16.83
CA VAL A 33 13.73 -4.19 -15.80
C VAL A 33 13.67 -4.86 -14.43
N ASN A 34 14.53 -4.43 -13.51
CA ASN A 34 14.61 -4.98 -12.15
C ASN A 34 14.31 -3.87 -11.14
N GLY A 35 13.34 -4.10 -10.28
CA GLY A 35 13.01 -3.20 -9.17
C GLY A 35 13.04 -3.89 -7.83
N GLN A 36 13.06 -3.07 -6.78
CA GLN A 36 12.95 -3.55 -5.40
C GLN A 36 12.36 -2.49 -4.50
N GLY A 37 11.91 -2.88 -3.32
CA GLY A 37 11.53 -1.95 -2.27
C GLY A 37 10.35 -2.44 -1.45
N SER A 38 9.37 -1.59 -1.26
CA SER A 38 8.17 -1.83 -0.46
C SER A 38 7.64 -3.27 -0.44
N SER A 39 7.59 -3.86 0.75
CA SER A 39 6.79 -5.06 0.99
C SER A 39 5.30 -4.77 1.04
N TYR A 40 4.90 -3.52 1.32
CA TYR A 40 3.49 -3.10 1.35
C TYR A 40 2.82 -3.34 -0.01
N VAL A 41 3.48 -3.08 -1.14
CA VAL A 41 2.92 -3.28 -2.49
C VAL A 41 3.22 -4.65 -3.09
N ALA A 42 3.85 -5.56 -2.34
CA ALA A 42 4.43 -6.77 -2.93
C ALA A 42 3.38 -7.73 -3.50
N LEU A 43 2.18 -7.82 -2.91
CA LEU A 43 1.10 -8.67 -3.43
C LEU A 43 0.60 -8.15 -4.79
N ALA A 44 0.44 -6.82 -4.94
CA ALA A 44 0.10 -6.20 -6.23
C ALA A 44 1.23 -6.37 -7.25
N MET A 45 2.49 -6.16 -6.83
CA MET A 45 3.66 -6.35 -7.69
C MET A 45 3.79 -7.79 -8.20
N GLN A 46 3.54 -8.79 -7.35
CA GLN A 46 3.57 -10.19 -7.75
C GLN A 46 2.56 -10.47 -8.86
N GLN A 47 1.33 -9.97 -8.73
CA GLN A 47 0.31 -10.08 -9.76
C GLN A 47 0.75 -9.39 -11.06
N TRP A 48 1.15 -8.11 -10.98
CA TRP A 48 1.52 -7.34 -12.17
C TRP A 48 2.77 -7.87 -12.88
N VAL A 49 3.74 -8.42 -12.14
CA VAL A 49 4.92 -9.07 -12.71
C VAL A 49 4.55 -10.36 -13.45
N ALA A 50 3.65 -11.17 -12.89
CA ALA A 50 3.16 -12.37 -13.57
C ALA A 50 2.39 -12.03 -14.88
N ASP A 51 1.58 -10.97 -14.84
CA ASP A 51 0.84 -10.50 -16.02
C ASP A 51 1.79 -9.91 -17.09
N ALA A 52 2.81 -9.17 -16.66
CA ALA A 52 3.85 -8.64 -17.54
C ALA A 52 4.59 -9.78 -18.26
N GLN A 53 5.00 -10.83 -17.54
CA GLN A 53 5.68 -12.00 -18.10
C GLN A 53 4.81 -12.72 -19.14
N THR A 54 3.51 -12.87 -18.85
CA THR A 54 2.53 -13.47 -19.79
C THR A 54 2.40 -12.63 -21.07
N SER A 55 2.57 -11.31 -20.96
CA SER A 55 2.53 -10.35 -22.08
C SER A 55 3.88 -10.20 -22.79
N GLY A 56 4.92 -10.95 -22.38
CA GLY A 56 6.26 -10.89 -22.96
C GLY A 56 7.18 -9.78 -22.41
N LEU A 57 6.72 -9.02 -21.41
CA LEU A 57 7.53 -8.01 -20.71
C LEU A 57 8.36 -8.67 -19.60
N GLN A 58 9.64 -8.29 -19.51
CA GLN A 58 10.54 -8.81 -18.49
C GLN A 58 10.67 -7.82 -17.32
N VAL A 59 9.81 -7.97 -16.32
CA VAL A 59 9.86 -7.17 -15.09
C VAL A 59 10.15 -8.09 -13.90
N ASN A 60 11.04 -7.67 -13.01
CA ASN A 60 11.33 -8.36 -11.75
C ASN A 60 11.13 -7.39 -10.57
N TYR A 61 10.67 -7.93 -9.43
CA TYR A 61 10.51 -7.16 -8.19
C TYR A 61 10.98 -7.93 -6.96
N LEU A 62 11.76 -7.29 -6.09
CA LEU A 62 12.20 -7.85 -4.80
C LEU A 62 11.68 -6.99 -3.62
N PRO A 63 10.86 -7.52 -2.71
CA PRO A 63 10.30 -6.76 -1.59
C PRO A 63 11.32 -6.60 -0.43
N THR A 64 12.23 -5.63 -0.54
CA THR A 64 13.29 -5.34 0.44
C THR A 64 12.94 -4.28 1.49
N GLY A 65 11.75 -3.68 1.42
CA GLY A 65 11.35 -2.51 2.22
C GLY A 65 11.58 -1.19 1.48
N SER A 66 10.69 -0.21 1.69
CA SER A 66 10.62 1.03 0.92
C SER A 66 11.93 1.84 0.96
N PRO A 67 12.56 2.08 2.13
CA PRO A 67 13.85 2.80 2.20
C PRO A 67 15.02 2.07 1.53
N ALA A 68 15.07 0.73 1.62
CA ALA A 68 16.08 -0.08 0.92
C ALA A 68 15.88 -0.01 -0.60
N GLY A 69 14.64 -0.03 -1.08
CA GLY A 69 14.29 0.18 -2.48
C GLY A 69 14.77 1.53 -3.01
N LEU A 70 14.43 2.62 -2.31
CA LEU A 70 14.87 3.97 -2.65
C LEU A 70 16.39 4.11 -2.67
N THR A 71 17.08 3.49 -1.71
CA THR A 71 18.55 3.49 -1.65
C THR A 71 19.15 2.79 -2.87
N SER A 72 18.68 1.58 -3.19
CA SER A 72 19.17 0.83 -4.36
C SER A 72 18.84 1.54 -5.67
N PHE A 73 17.67 2.16 -5.79
CA PHE A 73 17.35 3.00 -6.93
C PHE A 73 18.32 4.18 -7.04
N GLY A 74 18.53 4.95 -5.98
CA GLY A 74 19.42 6.12 -5.97
C GLY A 74 20.88 5.76 -6.29
N GLN A 75 21.31 4.54 -5.96
CA GLN A 75 22.64 4.00 -6.26
C GLN A 75 22.74 3.33 -7.64
N SER A 76 21.68 3.39 -8.47
CA SER A 76 21.61 2.71 -9.77
C SER A 76 21.76 1.18 -9.71
N LEU A 77 21.45 0.57 -8.57
CA LEU A 77 21.42 -0.89 -8.38
C LEU A 77 20.06 -1.50 -8.77
N ALA A 78 19.02 -0.66 -8.88
CA ALA A 78 17.69 -1.02 -9.34
C ALA A 78 17.21 -0.02 -10.40
N ASP A 79 16.46 -0.50 -11.39
CA ASP A 79 15.88 0.33 -12.44
C ASP A 79 14.71 1.17 -11.92
N PHE A 80 13.91 0.61 -11.02
CA PHE A 80 12.82 1.30 -10.32
C PHE A 80 12.75 0.87 -8.85
N ALA A 81 12.02 1.64 -8.03
CA ALA A 81 11.71 1.23 -6.66
C ALA A 81 10.20 1.22 -6.39
N GLY A 82 9.73 0.35 -5.50
CA GLY A 82 8.40 0.48 -4.90
C GLY A 82 8.50 1.17 -3.54
N THR A 83 7.66 2.16 -3.24
CA THR A 83 7.78 2.91 -1.98
C THR A 83 6.49 3.58 -1.49
N GLU A 84 6.37 3.68 -0.18
CA GLU A 84 5.45 4.57 0.54
C GLU A 84 6.22 5.63 1.35
N ALA A 85 7.55 5.48 1.43
CA ALA A 85 8.44 6.49 2.00
C ALA A 85 8.88 7.47 0.91
N GLU A 86 9.08 8.72 1.29
CA GLU A 86 9.70 9.74 0.46
C GLU A 86 11.23 9.75 0.67
N PHE A 87 12.00 10.12 -0.37
CA PHE A 87 13.44 10.36 -0.24
C PHE A 87 13.79 11.35 0.88
N SER A 88 12.92 12.32 1.17
CA SER A 88 13.13 13.28 2.27
C SER A 88 13.19 12.59 3.64
N ALA A 89 12.47 11.48 3.83
CA ALA A 89 12.53 10.68 5.06
C ALA A 89 13.88 9.95 5.22
N LEU A 90 14.64 9.78 4.13
CA LEU A 90 15.97 9.17 4.13
C LEU A 90 17.10 10.20 4.30
N SER A 91 16.78 11.51 4.30
CA SER A 91 17.77 12.59 4.35
C SER A 91 18.68 12.53 5.58
N THR A 92 18.14 12.11 6.74
CA THR A 92 18.90 11.93 7.98
C THR A 92 19.99 10.85 7.89
N GLN A 93 19.92 9.99 6.87
CA GLN A 93 20.87 8.92 6.61
C GLN A 93 21.95 9.33 5.61
N GLY A 94 21.94 10.58 5.13
CA GLY A 94 22.81 11.06 4.07
C GLY A 94 22.49 10.45 2.70
N ILE A 95 21.32 9.81 2.57
CA ILE A 95 20.86 9.20 1.33
C ILE A 95 19.97 10.22 0.62
N GLY A 96 20.53 10.83 -0.41
CA GLY A 96 19.80 11.66 -1.37
C GLY A 96 19.71 10.95 -2.73
N ASP A 97 18.79 11.41 -3.57
CA ASP A 97 18.78 10.95 -4.94
C ASP A 97 19.90 11.62 -5.77
N THR A 98 20.59 10.82 -6.57
CA THR A 98 21.64 11.27 -7.50
C THR A 98 21.26 11.09 -8.97
N ARG A 99 20.09 10.50 -9.27
CA ARG A 99 19.65 10.11 -10.62
C ARG A 99 18.57 11.00 -11.22
N GLY A 100 17.91 11.81 -10.39
CA GLY A 100 16.60 12.39 -10.65
C GLY A 100 15.49 11.32 -10.59
N TYR A 101 14.37 11.63 -9.92
CA TYR A 101 13.25 10.70 -9.76
C TYR A 101 11.87 11.36 -9.91
N GLN A 102 10.89 10.57 -10.33
CA GLN A 102 9.47 10.89 -10.21
C GLN A 102 8.76 9.80 -9.42
N TYR A 103 7.80 10.21 -8.60
CA TYR A 103 6.84 9.31 -7.96
C TYR A 103 5.68 9.05 -8.92
N VAL A 104 5.47 7.78 -9.28
CA VAL A 104 4.36 7.32 -10.10
C VAL A 104 3.39 6.54 -9.21
N PRO A 105 2.16 7.02 -8.96
CA PRO A 105 1.19 6.25 -8.17
C PRO A 105 1.00 4.84 -8.74
N SER A 106 0.89 3.82 -7.90
CA SER A 106 0.77 2.43 -8.36
C SER A 106 -0.57 1.79 -7.98
N VAL A 107 -0.89 1.79 -6.69
CA VAL A 107 -2.13 1.25 -6.13
C VAL A 107 -2.45 1.93 -4.81
N ALA A 108 -3.73 2.00 -4.47
CA ALA A 108 -4.20 2.42 -3.17
C ALA A 108 -4.29 1.23 -2.21
N GLY A 109 -4.09 1.45 -0.92
CA GLY A 109 -4.23 0.42 0.10
C GLY A 109 -4.50 1.03 1.46
N ALA A 110 -4.45 0.20 2.49
CA ALA A 110 -4.57 0.65 3.87
C ALA A 110 -3.66 -0.15 4.80
N VAL A 111 -3.22 0.52 5.86
CA VAL A 111 -2.57 -0.14 6.99
C VAL A 111 -3.67 -0.69 7.89
N ALA A 112 -3.85 -2.00 7.87
CA ALA A 112 -4.76 -2.72 8.75
C ALA A 112 -4.15 -2.84 10.15
N VAL A 113 -5.01 -2.76 11.17
CA VAL A 113 -4.65 -3.10 12.55
C VAL A 113 -5.06 -4.55 12.80
N MET A 114 -4.15 -5.48 12.54
CA MET A 114 -4.37 -6.92 12.69
C MET A 114 -4.25 -7.33 14.16
N TYR A 115 -5.03 -8.32 14.60
CA TYR A 115 -4.97 -8.80 15.98
C TYR A 115 -5.24 -10.30 16.10
N ASN A 116 -4.88 -10.87 17.24
CA ASN A 116 -5.24 -12.22 17.63
C ASN A 116 -5.47 -12.27 19.14
N VAL A 117 -6.73 -12.35 19.53
CA VAL A 117 -7.18 -12.20 20.92
C VAL A 117 -8.27 -13.23 21.20
N GLN A 118 -8.32 -13.70 22.44
CA GLN A 118 -9.41 -14.55 22.93
C GLN A 118 -10.21 -13.84 24.03
N ASP A 119 -11.48 -14.19 24.14
CA ASP A 119 -12.33 -13.75 25.25
C ASP A 119 -12.05 -14.56 26.54
N ALA A 120 -12.78 -14.24 27.61
CA ALA A 120 -12.64 -14.94 28.90
C ALA A 120 -12.98 -16.45 28.85
N ALA A 121 -13.66 -16.92 27.80
CA ALA A 121 -13.97 -18.33 27.59
C ALA A 121 -12.95 -19.02 26.64
N GLY A 122 -11.87 -18.33 26.25
CA GLY A 122 -10.86 -18.86 25.34
C GLY A 122 -11.30 -18.92 23.87
N ARG A 123 -12.39 -18.22 23.51
CA ARG A 123 -12.88 -18.16 22.13
C ARG A 123 -12.22 -17.00 21.39
N LYS A 124 -11.93 -17.19 20.10
CA LYS A 124 -11.40 -16.11 19.25
C LYS A 124 -12.36 -14.92 19.26
N VAL A 125 -11.80 -13.73 19.40
CA VAL A 125 -12.52 -12.47 19.15
C VAL A 125 -12.44 -12.21 17.66
N ASP A 126 -13.56 -12.34 16.96
CA ASP A 126 -13.63 -12.10 15.51
C ASP A 126 -13.91 -10.62 15.17
N TYR A 127 -14.37 -9.85 16.15
CA TYR A 127 -14.68 -8.43 16.00
C TYR A 127 -14.13 -7.61 17.16
N LEU A 128 -13.27 -6.65 16.81
CA LEU A 128 -12.65 -5.71 17.72
C LEU A 128 -12.81 -4.31 17.14
N HIS A 129 -13.41 -3.42 17.90
CA HIS A 129 -13.49 -2.00 17.61
C HIS A 129 -12.38 -1.28 18.35
N LEU A 130 -11.69 -0.37 17.67
CA LEU A 130 -10.68 0.48 18.28
C LEU A 130 -10.82 1.91 17.77
N THR A 131 -10.82 2.88 18.68
CA THR A 131 -10.70 4.28 18.31
C THR A 131 -9.28 4.57 17.81
N ARG A 132 -9.14 5.62 16.98
CA ARG A 132 -7.82 6.12 16.52
C ARG A 132 -6.90 6.43 17.70
N ARG A 133 -7.48 6.92 18.81
CA ARG A 133 -6.75 7.23 20.04
C ARG A 133 -6.33 5.97 20.82
N THR A 134 -7.18 4.95 20.92
CA THR A 134 -6.81 3.67 21.55
C THR A 134 -5.69 3.00 20.78
N ILE A 135 -5.74 2.99 19.43
CA ILE A 135 -4.65 2.50 18.58
C ILE A 135 -3.35 3.24 18.90
N ALA A 136 -3.36 4.58 18.88
CA ALA A 136 -2.18 5.36 19.21
C ALA A 136 -1.58 4.98 20.57
N ARG A 137 -2.42 4.89 21.62
CA ARG A 137 -1.97 4.55 22.98
C ARG A 137 -1.43 3.12 23.11
N ILE A 138 -1.95 2.15 22.36
CA ILE A 138 -1.40 0.78 22.33
C ILE A 138 0.02 0.80 21.75
N PHE A 139 0.20 1.42 20.58
CA PHE A 139 1.47 1.39 19.84
C PHE A 139 2.53 2.37 20.37
N THR A 140 2.18 3.28 21.29
CA THR A 140 3.13 4.08 22.08
C THR A 140 3.41 3.49 23.47
N GLY A 141 2.72 2.41 23.86
CA GLY A 141 2.91 1.70 25.13
C GLY A 141 2.10 2.23 26.31
N ASP A 142 1.29 3.27 26.13
CA ASP A 142 0.40 3.82 27.17
C ASP A 142 -0.74 2.86 27.54
N ILE A 143 -1.13 1.96 26.62
CA ILE A 143 -1.99 0.81 26.88
C ILE A 143 -1.17 -0.45 26.63
N SER A 144 -0.99 -1.28 27.66
CA SER A 144 -0.14 -2.47 27.60
C SER A 144 -0.85 -3.79 27.93
N ARG A 145 -2.15 -3.73 28.23
CA ARG A 145 -2.97 -4.88 28.63
C ARG A 145 -4.32 -4.85 27.93
N TRP A 146 -4.82 -6.01 27.50
CA TRP A 146 -6.09 -6.14 26.78
C TRP A 146 -7.32 -5.77 27.62
N SER A 147 -7.21 -5.84 28.94
CA SER A 147 -8.23 -5.48 29.93
C SER A 147 -8.37 -3.96 30.15
N ASP A 148 -7.62 -3.12 29.42
CA ASP A 148 -7.65 -1.67 29.61
C ASP A 148 -9.09 -1.12 29.43
N PRO A 149 -9.56 -0.22 30.31
CA PRO A 149 -10.89 0.35 30.22
C PRO A 149 -11.20 1.03 28.89
N ALA A 150 -10.20 1.60 28.20
CA ALA A 150 -10.41 2.21 26.88
C ALA A 150 -10.79 1.15 25.82
N ILE A 151 -10.14 -0.01 25.83
CA ILE A 151 -10.50 -1.11 24.92
C ILE A 151 -11.90 -1.62 25.25
N THR A 152 -12.25 -1.73 26.53
CA THR A 152 -13.60 -2.13 26.95
C THR A 152 -14.67 -1.13 26.48
N ALA A 153 -14.38 0.17 26.59
CA ALA A 153 -15.27 1.24 26.15
C ALA A 153 -15.49 1.20 24.62
N ASP A 154 -14.42 1.04 23.85
CA ASP A 154 -14.49 0.93 22.38
C ASP A 154 -15.33 -0.28 21.92
N ASN A 155 -15.41 -1.32 22.75
CA ASN A 155 -16.07 -2.59 22.43
C ASN A 155 -17.41 -2.77 23.18
N LYS A 156 -18.13 -1.67 23.43
CA LYS A 156 -19.49 -1.67 24.02
C LYS A 156 -19.60 -2.47 25.32
N GLY A 157 -18.57 -2.44 26.16
CA GLY A 157 -18.53 -3.12 27.45
C GLY A 157 -17.94 -4.55 27.43
N LEU A 158 -17.47 -5.04 26.28
CA LEU A 158 -16.76 -6.32 26.22
C LEU A 158 -15.44 -6.24 27.00
N VAL A 159 -15.39 -6.92 28.14
CA VAL A 159 -14.17 -7.05 28.94
C VAL A 159 -13.31 -8.18 28.41
N LEU A 160 -12.13 -7.84 27.90
CA LEU A 160 -11.13 -8.83 27.49
C LEU A 160 -10.30 -9.30 28.69
N PRO A 161 -9.72 -10.52 28.63
CA PRO A 161 -8.87 -11.04 29.69
C PRO A 161 -7.70 -10.12 30.01
N ASP A 162 -7.29 -10.12 31.28
CA ASP A 162 -6.11 -9.41 31.75
C ASP A 162 -4.84 -10.08 31.23
N GLN A 163 -4.55 -9.90 29.94
CA GLN A 163 -3.35 -10.40 29.25
C GLN A 163 -2.47 -9.25 28.71
N PRO A 164 -1.13 -9.35 28.81
CA PRO A 164 -0.23 -8.38 28.21
C PRO A 164 -0.40 -8.31 26.69
N ILE A 165 -0.43 -7.11 26.14
CA ILE A 165 -0.46 -6.88 24.69
C ILE A 165 0.93 -7.18 24.11
N ASN A 166 0.99 -8.05 23.11
CA ASN A 166 2.19 -8.27 22.30
C ASN A 166 2.14 -7.39 21.04
N VAL A 167 2.90 -6.30 21.02
CA VAL A 167 2.93 -5.40 19.85
C VAL A 167 3.81 -6.00 18.76
N VAL A 168 3.21 -6.30 17.61
CA VAL A 168 3.91 -6.82 16.43
C VAL A 168 4.10 -5.68 15.44
N TYR A 169 5.35 -5.46 15.01
CA TYR A 169 5.69 -4.28 14.24
C TYR A 169 6.86 -4.53 13.28
N ARG A 170 7.12 -3.56 12.41
CA ARG A 170 8.22 -3.62 11.45
C ARG A 170 9.53 -3.17 12.10
N GLY A 171 10.42 -4.13 12.31
CA GLY A 171 11.78 -3.89 12.79
C GLY A 171 12.68 -3.36 11.67
N GLY A 172 13.49 -2.35 11.97
CA GLY A 172 14.30 -1.65 10.98
C GLY A 172 13.49 -0.63 10.19
N GLN A 173 13.82 -0.47 8.91
CA GLN A 173 13.28 0.57 8.05
C GLN A 173 12.06 0.11 7.24
N SER A 174 10.97 0.88 7.28
CA SER A 174 9.71 0.53 6.63
C SER A 174 8.89 1.77 6.24
N GLY A 175 8.39 1.80 5.00
CA GLY A 175 7.40 2.79 4.57
C GLY A 175 6.07 2.62 5.31
N THR A 176 5.65 1.38 5.60
CA THR A 176 4.44 1.10 6.39
C THR A 176 4.52 1.67 7.79
N THR A 177 5.69 1.60 8.45
CA THR A 177 5.94 2.28 9.73
C THR A 177 5.77 3.79 9.59
N GLY A 178 6.32 4.37 8.52
CA GLY A 178 6.14 5.78 8.19
C GLY A 178 4.68 6.19 8.07
N LEU A 179 3.89 5.45 7.29
CA LEU A 179 2.45 5.69 7.16
C LEU A 179 1.72 5.58 8.51
N PHE A 180 2.02 4.53 9.28
CA PHE A 180 1.35 4.28 10.56
C PHE A 180 1.64 5.37 11.59
N TYR A 181 2.90 5.80 11.75
CA TYR A 181 3.24 6.82 12.73
C TYR A 181 2.90 8.24 12.28
N ASP A 182 2.78 8.52 10.98
CA ASP A 182 2.15 9.75 10.50
C ASP A 182 0.68 9.84 10.93
N PHE A 183 -0.06 8.73 10.82
CA PHE A 183 -1.42 8.63 11.33
C PHE A 183 -1.45 8.88 12.85
N VAL A 184 -0.61 8.19 13.64
CA VAL A 184 -0.54 8.36 15.10
C VAL A 184 -0.21 9.81 15.49
N ALA A 185 0.77 10.42 14.83
CA ALA A 185 1.17 11.82 15.05
C ALA A 185 0.03 12.80 14.80
N ASN A 186 -0.82 12.50 13.83
CA ASN A 186 -1.90 13.38 13.42
C ASN A 186 -3.13 13.25 14.33
N VAL A 187 -3.52 12.02 14.70
CA VAL A 187 -4.76 11.76 15.45
C VAL A 187 -4.58 11.80 16.98
N ALA A 188 -3.35 11.67 17.47
CA ALA A 188 -3.02 11.72 18.89
C ALA A 188 -1.68 12.43 19.14
N PRO A 189 -1.52 13.71 18.73
CA PRO A 189 -0.25 14.43 18.85
C PRO A 189 0.24 14.54 20.30
N ASP A 190 -0.68 14.59 21.27
CA ASP A 190 -0.39 14.65 22.71
C ASP A 190 0.19 13.34 23.26
N VAL A 191 -0.10 12.21 22.62
CA VAL A 191 0.48 10.89 22.92
C VAL A 191 1.77 10.67 22.14
N PHE A 192 1.75 11.02 20.86
CA PHE A 192 2.87 10.83 19.94
C PHE A 192 4.10 11.69 20.31
N GLY A 193 3.91 12.98 20.57
CA GLY A 193 5.01 13.91 20.81
C GLY A 193 5.94 13.48 21.96
N PRO A 194 5.41 13.23 23.18
CA PRO A 194 6.21 12.72 24.30
C PRO A 194 6.82 11.34 24.04
N TRP A 195 6.13 10.46 23.32
CA TRP A 195 6.68 9.16 22.91
C TRP A 195 7.87 9.35 21.97
N ALA A 196 7.74 10.19 20.95
CA ALA A 196 8.79 10.46 19.97
C ALA A 196 10.02 11.06 20.63
N GLN A 197 9.83 12.03 21.53
CA GLN A 197 10.91 12.67 22.27
C GLN A 197 11.66 11.69 23.18
N ARG A 198 10.94 10.88 23.99
CA ARG A 198 11.57 9.93 24.92
C ARG A 198 12.37 8.83 24.21
N ASN A 199 12.00 8.50 22.97
CA ASN A 199 12.68 7.50 22.15
C ASN A 199 13.70 8.10 21.16
N ASN A 200 13.97 9.41 21.24
CA ASN A 200 14.90 10.13 20.36
C ASN A 200 14.59 9.97 18.85
N PHE A 201 13.31 9.85 18.48
CA PHE A 201 12.93 9.83 17.08
C PHE A 201 13.09 11.22 16.44
N PRO A 202 13.47 11.29 15.16
CA PRO A 202 13.50 12.56 14.45
C PRO A 202 12.08 13.11 14.34
N THR A 203 11.90 14.39 14.71
CA THR A 203 10.60 15.06 14.62
C THR A 203 10.45 15.92 13.37
N ALA A 204 11.55 16.19 12.67
CA ALA A 204 11.57 16.99 11.44
C ALA A 204 11.34 16.15 10.16
N VAL A 205 11.41 14.83 10.25
CA VAL A 205 11.17 13.89 9.14
C VAL A 205 10.29 12.74 9.62
N ARG A 206 9.61 12.08 8.68
CA ARG A 206 8.77 10.90 8.93
C ARG A 206 9.57 9.80 9.64
N ILE A 207 8.97 9.16 10.64
CA ILE A 207 9.56 8.04 11.37
C ILE A 207 9.41 6.76 10.54
N ILE A 208 10.46 6.40 9.83
CA ILE A 208 10.50 5.17 9.02
C ILE A 208 11.29 4.04 9.69
N GLN A 209 11.91 4.27 10.84
CA GLN A 209 12.80 3.31 11.49
C GLN A 209 12.37 3.06 12.93
N LEU A 210 12.18 1.79 13.27
CA LEU A 210 12.05 1.33 14.65
C LEU A 210 13.14 0.29 14.95
N ASP A 211 13.64 0.29 16.17
CA ASP A 211 14.59 -0.73 16.61
C ASP A 211 13.95 -2.11 16.61
N SER A 212 14.73 -3.16 16.36
CA SER A 212 14.27 -4.55 16.41
C SER A 212 13.98 -5.05 17.85
N SER A 213 14.29 -4.23 18.86
CA SER A 213 14.05 -4.51 20.28
C SER A 213 13.74 -3.19 21.02
N PRO A 214 12.55 -2.61 20.81
CA PRO A 214 12.17 -1.33 21.36
C PRO A 214 11.92 -1.45 22.86
N THR A 215 12.15 -0.36 23.56
CA THR A 215 11.85 -0.24 24.99
C THR A 215 10.52 0.46 25.27
N PHE A 216 9.85 0.99 24.23
CA PHE A 216 8.60 1.73 24.38
C PHE A 216 7.36 0.86 24.61
N VAL A 217 7.46 -0.46 24.43
CA VAL A 217 6.37 -1.42 24.69
C VAL A 217 6.89 -2.59 25.53
N PRO A 218 6.17 -3.07 26.56
CA PRO A 218 6.67 -4.11 27.46
C PRO A 218 6.87 -5.48 26.81
N LYS A 219 6.05 -5.81 25.80
CA LYS A 219 6.11 -7.06 25.06
C LYS A 219 5.92 -6.75 23.58
N SER A 220 6.86 -7.18 22.76
CA SER A 220 6.83 -6.92 21.32
C SER A 220 7.52 -8.00 20.52
N GLN A 221 7.21 -8.04 19.23
CA GLN A 221 7.85 -8.91 18.25
C GLN A 221 8.09 -8.12 16.95
N ALA A 222 9.34 -8.06 16.52
CA ALA A 222 9.75 -7.39 15.30
C ALA A 222 9.81 -8.37 14.13
N PHE A 223 9.39 -7.92 12.95
CA PHE A 223 9.64 -8.61 11.68
C PHE A 223 10.10 -7.64 10.60
N GLN A 224 10.83 -8.15 9.60
CA GLN A 224 11.35 -7.32 8.51
C GLN A 224 10.33 -7.14 7.38
N GLY A 225 9.53 -8.18 7.08
CA GLY A 225 8.56 -8.18 5.99
C GLY A 225 7.10 -8.17 6.47
N SER A 226 6.23 -7.61 5.65
CA SER A 226 4.77 -7.55 5.88
C SER A 226 4.13 -8.93 6.04
N ASP A 227 4.57 -9.86 5.21
CA ASP A 227 4.15 -11.27 5.21
C ASP A 227 4.33 -11.96 6.57
N GLN A 228 5.50 -11.73 7.19
CA GLN A 228 5.86 -12.33 8.48
C GLN A 228 5.03 -11.76 9.63
N ILE A 229 4.64 -10.48 9.57
CA ILE A 229 3.76 -9.87 10.57
C ILE A 229 2.40 -10.56 10.58
N ALA A 230 1.73 -10.63 9.43
CA ALA A 230 0.40 -11.23 9.33
C ALA A 230 0.46 -12.73 9.69
N GLN A 231 1.44 -13.47 9.15
CA GLN A 231 1.61 -14.88 9.46
C GLN A 231 1.80 -15.13 10.97
N TYR A 232 2.63 -14.31 11.64
CA TYR A 232 2.85 -14.46 13.08
C TYR A 232 1.58 -14.17 13.88
N ILE A 233 0.89 -13.05 13.59
CA ILE A 233 -0.34 -12.67 14.29
C ILE A 233 -1.41 -13.77 14.12
N GLY A 234 -1.59 -14.29 12.90
CA GLY A 234 -2.55 -15.36 12.62
C GLY A 234 -2.20 -16.73 13.24
N SER A 235 -0.96 -16.93 13.67
CA SER A 235 -0.51 -18.19 14.27
C SER A 235 -0.92 -18.31 15.75
N GLY A 236 -0.88 -19.54 16.29
CA GLY A 236 -1.06 -19.76 17.73
C GLY A 236 0.01 -19.07 18.61
N GLN A 237 1.21 -18.81 18.06
CA GLN A 237 2.25 -18.05 18.75
C GLN A 237 1.92 -16.55 18.84
N GLY A 238 1.06 -16.06 17.94
CA GLY A 238 0.56 -14.69 17.91
C GLY A 238 -0.58 -14.43 18.88
N LEU A 239 -0.99 -15.37 19.74
CA LEU A 239 -2.06 -15.11 20.70
C LEU A 239 -1.71 -13.92 21.61
N TRP A 240 -2.67 -13.02 21.80
CA TRP A 240 -2.57 -11.72 22.48
C TRP A 240 -1.77 -10.65 21.72
N SER A 241 -1.58 -10.83 20.41
CA SER A 241 -0.89 -9.84 19.57
C SER A 241 -1.82 -8.84 18.89
N ILE A 242 -1.26 -7.67 18.63
CA ILE A 242 -1.81 -6.64 17.76
C ILE A 242 -0.66 -6.03 16.96
N GLY A 243 -0.87 -5.80 15.68
CA GLY A 243 0.14 -5.24 14.80
C GLY A 243 -0.45 -4.44 13.66
N TYR A 244 0.42 -3.73 12.94
CA TYR A 244 0.05 -2.96 11.77
C TYR A 244 0.81 -3.47 10.55
N ASP A 245 0.11 -3.72 9.46
CA ASP A 245 0.70 -3.83 8.12
C ASP A 245 -0.38 -3.69 7.04
N GLU A 246 -0.02 -3.87 5.77
CA GLU A 246 -0.93 -3.77 4.64
C GLU A 246 -2.07 -4.82 4.71
N PHE A 247 -3.29 -4.39 4.42
CA PHE A 247 -4.51 -5.19 4.58
C PHE A 247 -4.58 -6.46 3.72
N GLY A 248 -4.03 -6.45 2.50
CA GLY A 248 -3.92 -7.63 1.66
C GLY A 248 -3.30 -8.82 2.38
N TYR A 249 -2.30 -8.61 3.24
CA TYR A 249 -1.72 -9.68 4.05
C TYR A 249 -2.69 -10.24 5.10
N ALA A 250 -3.55 -9.40 5.70
CA ALA A 250 -4.60 -9.88 6.59
C ALA A 250 -5.55 -10.83 5.84
N LYS A 251 -5.90 -10.51 4.58
CA LYS A 251 -6.73 -11.38 3.72
C LYS A 251 -6.02 -12.68 3.35
N VAL A 252 -4.74 -12.62 2.99
CA VAL A 252 -3.94 -13.80 2.60
C VAL A 252 -3.86 -14.82 3.75
N TYR A 253 -3.71 -14.33 4.99
CA TYR A 253 -3.51 -15.17 6.17
C TYR A 253 -4.75 -15.38 7.04
N ASP A 254 -5.93 -14.93 6.60
CA ASP A 254 -7.19 -14.99 7.36
C ASP A 254 -7.07 -14.41 8.78
N VAL A 255 -6.33 -13.29 8.89
CA VAL A 255 -6.10 -12.59 10.15
C VAL A 255 -7.16 -11.50 10.31
N PRO A 256 -7.87 -11.43 11.44
CA PRO A 256 -8.86 -10.39 11.63
C PRO A 256 -8.17 -9.02 11.75
N ALA A 257 -8.76 -8.02 11.10
CA ALA A 257 -8.41 -6.61 11.26
C ALA A 257 -9.43 -5.94 12.17
N ALA A 258 -8.98 -5.02 13.03
CA ALA A 258 -9.86 -4.23 13.86
C ALA A 258 -10.68 -3.27 13.00
N TRP A 259 -11.93 -3.07 13.39
CA TRP A 259 -12.74 -1.97 12.90
C TRP A 259 -12.24 -0.69 13.53
N VAL A 260 -11.87 0.29 12.72
CA VAL A 260 -11.26 1.53 13.19
C VAL A 260 -12.31 2.63 13.14
N GLU A 261 -12.52 3.32 14.26
CA GLU A 261 -13.36 4.52 14.29
C GLU A 261 -12.73 5.63 13.43
N ASN A 262 -13.44 6.21 12.47
CA ASN A 262 -12.96 7.33 11.67
C ASN A 262 -13.33 8.69 12.31
N ALA A 263 -13.09 9.80 11.60
CA ALA A 263 -13.41 11.13 12.15
C ALA A 263 -14.91 11.47 12.14
N ALA A 264 -15.73 10.67 11.46
CA ALA A 264 -17.18 10.76 11.53
C ALA A 264 -17.78 10.00 12.72
N GLY A 265 -16.96 9.24 13.47
CA GLY A 265 -17.41 8.37 14.56
C GLY A 265 -17.89 6.99 14.09
N GLU A 266 -17.68 6.67 12.80
CA GLU A 266 -18.09 5.39 12.23
C GLU A 266 -16.94 4.37 12.32
N SER A 267 -17.26 3.13 12.67
CA SER A 267 -16.29 2.02 12.70
C SER A 267 -16.23 1.37 11.32
N VAL A 268 -15.04 1.32 10.71
CA VAL A 268 -14.89 0.86 9.32
C VAL A 268 -13.68 -0.08 9.14
N LEU A 269 -13.76 -0.95 8.12
CA LEU A 269 -12.69 -1.87 7.72
C LEU A 269 -11.93 -1.34 6.48
N PRO A 270 -10.69 -1.80 6.24
CA PRO A 270 -9.84 -1.35 5.13
C PRO A 270 -10.20 -1.97 3.78
N TYR A 271 -11.48 -2.05 3.40
CA TYR A 271 -11.88 -2.55 2.08
C TYR A 271 -11.75 -1.48 1.00
N ALA A 272 -11.69 -1.89 -0.27
CA ALA A 272 -11.42 -1.00 -1.40
C ALA A 272 -12.39 0.20 -1.46
N GLU A 273 -13.66 -0.02 -1.15
CA GLU A 273 -14.67 1.04 -1.04
C GLU A 273 -14.29 2.10 0.02
N ASN A 274 -13.92 1.65 1.22
CA ASN A 274 -13.55 2.51 2.34
C ASN A 274 -12.20 3.22 2.09
N ILE A 275 -11.25 2.53 1.47
CA ILE A 275 -9.95 3.09 1.07
C ILE A 275 -10.16 4.17 0.02
N SER A 276 -10.93 3.89 -1.03
CA SER A 276 -11.19 4.86 -2.10
C SER A 276 -11.90 6.09 -1.56
N ALA A 277 -12.89 5.92 -0.67
CA ALA A 277 -13.59 7.04 -0.05
C ALA A 277 -12.67 7.91 0.81
N ALA A 278 -11.74 7.29 1.56
CA ALA A 278 -10.77 8.03 2.36
C ALA A 278 -9.80 8.86 1.50
N LEU A 279 -9.33 8.28 0.39
CA LEU A 279 -8.38 8.91 -0.52
C LEU A 279 -8.97 10.06 -1.34
N GLU A 280 -10.28 10.28 -1.34
CA GLU A 280 -10.89 11.52 -1.85
C GLU A 280 -10.46 12.76 -1.05
N SER A 281 -10.02 12.56 0.20
CA SER A 281 -9.48 13.61 1.07
C SER A 281 -7.96 13.75 0.98
N ALA A 282 -7.28 12.97 0.13
CA ALA A 282 -5.84 13.06 -0.08
C ALA A 282 -5.49 14.26 -0.98
N THR A 283 -4.32 14.84 -0.75
CA THR A 283 -3.77 15.89 -1.63
C THR A 283 -2.35 15.52 -2.06
N LEU A 284 -1.89 16.11 -3.17
CA LEU A 284 -0.54 15.94 -3.66
C LEU A 284 0.33 17.13 -3.24
N ARG A 285 1.52 16.84 -2.73
CA ARG A 285 2.56 17.84 -2.51
C ARG A 285 3.17 18.28 -3.85
N PRO A 286 3.93 19.39 -3.90
CA PRO A 286 4.56 19.86 -5.14
C PRO A 286 5.49 18.85 -5.82
N ASP A 287 6.10 17.93 -5.05
CA ASP A 287 6.94 16.84 -5.53
C ASP A 287 6.15 15.58 -5.92
N LEU A 288 4.81 15.66 -5.92
CA LEU A 288 3.85 14.58 -6.17
C LEU A 288 3.81 13.48 -5.09
N SER A 289 4.49 13.68 -3.95
CA SER A 289 4.30 12.84 -2.78
C SER A 289 2.93 13.08 -2.12
N GLN A 290 2.46 12.12 -1.33
CA GLN A 290 1.12 12.12 -0.76
C GLN A 290 1.04 12.93 0.52
N GLU A 291 0.06 13.81 0.63
CA GLU A 291 -0.33 14.50 1.85
C GLU A 291 -1.67 13.93 2.34
N LEU A 292 -1.60 13.19 3.45
CA LEU A 292 -2.67 12.33 3.95
C LEU A 292 -3.36 12.85 5.21
N SER A 293 -3.01 14.03 5.72
CA SER A 293 -3.68 14.62 6.89
C SER A 293 -5.20 14.75 6.73
N GLY A 294 -5.69 15.03 5.52
CA GLY A 294 -7.11 15.01 5.18
C GLY A 294 -7.74 13.60 5.20
N VAL A 295 -6.97 12.56 4.88
CA VAL A 295 -7.41 11.15 4.94
C VAL A 295 -7.59 10.70 6.39
N TYR A 296 -6.63 11.03 7.26
CA TYR A 296 -6.66 10.65 8.69
C TYR A 296 -7.83 11.28 9.46
N ASN A 297 -8.32 12.43 8.98
CA ASN A 297 -9.42 13.20 9.56
C ASN A 297 -10.65 13.29 8.67
N SER A 298 -10.78 12.42 7.65
CA SER A 298 -11.91 12.48 6.75
C SER A 298 -13.22 12.28 7.51
N THR A 299 -14.17 13.18 7.30
CA THR A 299 -15.53 13.12 7.87
C THR A 299 -16.49 12.33 6.97
N ASN A 300 -15.99 11.72 5.90
CA ASN A 300 -16.77 10.77 5.11
C ASN A 300 -17.05 9.52 5.98
N PRO A 301 -18.32 9.13 6.21
CA PRO A 301 -18.67 8.07 7.16
C PRO A 301 -18.07 6.70 6.79
N ILE A 302 -17.75 6.45 5.52
CA ILE A 302 -17.17 5.18 5.09
C ILE A 302 -15.63 5.23 4.95
N ALA A 303 -14.97 6.36 5.22
CA ALA A 303 -13.54 6.49 5.01
C ALA A 303 -12.71 5.71 6.05
N TYR A 304 -11.87 4.77 5.59
CA TYR A 304 -10.90 4.10 6.46
C TYR A 304 -9.71 5.02 6.75
N PRO A 305 -9.40 5.33 8.02
CA PRO A 305 -8.54 6.46 8.37
C PRO A 305 -7.03 6.18 8.23
N ILE A 306 -6.59 4.96 7.95
CA ILE A 306 -5.16 4.63 7.72
C ILE A 306 -4.94 4.20 6.27
N SER A 307 -5.59 4.91 5.34
CA SER A 307 -5.50 4.69 3.90
C SER A 307 -4.35 5.48 3.29
N ALA A 308 -3.70 4.92 2.27
CA ALA A 308 -2.60 5.53 1.55
C ALA A 308 -2.53 4.98 0.12
N TYR A 309 -1.61 5.51 -0.69
CA TYR A 309 -1.22 4.88 -1.94
C TYR A 309 0.29 4.66 -1.99
N SER A 310 0.69 3.62 -2.71
CA SER A 310 2.09 3.29 -2.98
C SER A 310 2.54 3.93 -4.30
N TYR A 311 3.86 4.02 -4.46
CA TYR A 311 4.50 4.58 -5.64
C TYR A 311 5.47 3.59 -6.27
N ILE A 312 5.54 3.66 -7.60
CA ILE A 312 6.71 3.27 -8.37
C ILE A 312 7.58 4.51 -8.57
N VAL A 313 8.84 4.42 -8.21
CA VAL A 313 9.84 5.46 -8.46
C VAL A 313 10.62 5.10 -9.71
N THR A 314 10.56 5.98 -10.71
CA THR A 314 11.33 5.85 -11.96
C THR A 314 12.30 7.01 -12.10
N GLN A 315 13.35 6.78 -12.88
CA GLN A 315 14.30 7.83 -13.24
C GLN A 315 13.64 8.91 -14.09
N CYS A 316 14.18 10.12 -13.96
CA CYS A 316 13.91 11.27 -14.81
C CYS A 316 15.03 12.30 -14.66
N THR A 317 15.17 13.23 -15.58
CA THR A 317 16.15 14.33 -15.48
C THR A 317 15.45 15.62 -15.01
N VAL A 318 16.04 16.34 -14.06
CA VAL A 318 15.49 17.63 -13.60
C VAL A 318 15.29 18.55 -14.81
N SER A 319 14.05 19.02 -15.01
CA SER A 319 13.68 19.89 -16.12
C SER A 319 13.52 21.31 -15.60
N PRO A 320 14.07 22.34 -16.30
CA PRO A 320 13.83 23.74 -15.94
C PRO A 320 12.36 24.18 -16.05
N ASP A 321 11.56 23.44 -16.83
CA ASP A 321 10.24 23.88 -17.28
C ASP A 321 9.09 23.38 -16.38
N ARG A 322 9.39 22.55 -15.36
CA ARG A 322 8.39 22.01 -14.43
C ARG A 322 8.99 21.82 -13.03
N PRO A 323 8.15 21.87 -11.97
CA PRO A 323 8.53 21.37 -10.65
C PRO A 323 8.93 19.88 -10.66
N THR A 324 8.55 19.14 -11.70
CA THR A 324 8.86 17.73 -11.94
C THR A 324 9.91 17.54 -13.03
N CYS A 325 10.60 16.41 -13.00
CA CYS A 325 11.62 15.98 -13.96
C CYS A 325 11.05 15.28 -15.23
N ARG A 326 11.83 15.19 -16.31
CA ARG A 326 11.56 14.47 -17.58
C ARG A 326 12.81 13.74 -18.07
N GLY A 327 12.66 12.60 -18.74
CA GLY A 327 13.76 11.96 -19.43
C GLY A 327 13.72 10.44 -19.39
N ALA A 328 14.12 9.84 -20.50
CA ALA A 328 14.21 8.39 -20.67
C ALA A 328 15.42 7.81 -19.93
N TYR A 329 15.38 6.51 -19.66
CA TYR A 329 16.58 5.75 -19.28
C TYR A 329 17.56 5.73 -20.44
N SER A 330 18.86 5.71 -20.13
CA SER A 330 19.93 5.61 -21.14
C SER A 330 19.77 4.38 -22.03
N ASN A 331 19.22 3.30 -21.49
CA ASN A 331 18.75 2.16 -22.27
C ASN A 331 17.27 2.39 -22.66
N SER A 332 17.02 2.63 -23.94
CA SER A 332 15.68 2.84 -24.48
C SER A 332 14.75 1.63 -24.29
N GLY A 333 15.28 0.41 -24.23
CA GLY A 333 14.49 -0.79 -23.94
C GLY A 333 13.93 -0.83 -22.51
N ILE A 334 14.60 -0.21 -21.54
CA ILE A 334 14.08 -0.07 -20.16
C ILE A 334 12.91 0.92 -20.16
N THR A 335 13.07 2.03 -20.88
CA THR A 335 12.02 3.06 -21.04
C THR A 335 10.77 2.46 -21.67
N GLU A 336 10.93 1.66 -22.73
CA GLU A 336 9.82 0.99 -23.41
C GLU A 336 9.10 0.00 -22.48
N THR A 337 9.85 -0.89 -21.80
CA THR A 337 9.26 -1.85 -20.85
C THR A 337 8.51 -1.15 -19.71
N LEU A 338 9.10 -0.11 -19.11
CA LEU A 338 8.46 0.65 -18.03
C LEU A 338 7.22 1.40 -18.54
N ALA A 339 7.25 2.01 -19.73
CA ALA A 339 6.09 2.70 -20.28
C ALA A 339 4.91 1.74 -20.50
N GLN A 340 5.16 0.57 -21.11
CA GLN A 340 4.12 -0.45 -21.32
C GLN A 340 3.60 -1.01 -20.01
N TRP A 341 4.49 -1.32 -19.05
CA TRP A 341 4.10 -1.89 -17.77
C TRP A 341 3.37 -0.87 -16.88
N LEU A 342 3.80 0.40 -16.84
CA LEU A 342 3.07 1.45 -16.14
C LEU A 342 1.70 1.70 -16.75
N ARG A 343 1.55 1.58 -18.08
CA ARG A 343 0.26 1.71 -18.75
C ARG A 343 -0.68 0.57 -18.38
N TYR A 344 -0.14 -0.64 -18.28
CA TYR A 344 -0.86 -1.79 -17.72
C TYR A 344 -1.29 -1.52 -16.27
N ILE A 345 -0.35 -1.10 -15.41
CA ILE A 345 -0.64 -0.77 -14.00
C ILE A 345 -1.73 0.28 -13.89
N ALA A 346 -1.72 1.33 -14.71
CA ALA A 346 -2.73 2.39 -14.66
C ALA A 346 -4.17 1.89 -14.94
N CYS A 347 -4.31 0.76 -15.65
CA CYS A 347 -5.55 0.29 -16.23
C CYS A 347 -5.86 -1.17 -15.87
N GLU A 348 -5.45 -2.13 -16.71
CA GLU A 348 -5.75 -3.55 -16.55
C GLU A 348 -5.22 -4.11 -15.22
N GLY A 349 -4.06 -3.64 -14.78
CA GLY A 349 -3.48 -3.98 -13.49
C GLY A 349 -4.34 -3.57 -12.28
N GLN A 350 -5.30 -2.66 -12.45
CA GLN A 350 -6.20 -2.23 -11.36
C GLN A 350 -7.39 -3.17 -11.15
N VAL A 351 -7.72 -4.03 -12.13
CA VAL A 351 -8.97 -4.82 -12.15
C VAL A 351 -9.11 -5.73 -10.93
N ASN A 352 -8.01 -6.36 -10.50
CA ASN A 352 -8.02 -7.36 -9.43
C ASN A 352 -7.59 -6.83 -8.06
N MET A 353 -7.31 -5.54 -7.92
CA MET A 353 -6.72 -4.97 -6.69
C MET A 353 -7.61 -5.16 -5.46
N ALA A 354 -8.92 -4.95 -5.60
CA ALA A 354 -9.89 -5.21 -4.53
C ALA A 354 -9.88 -6.66 -4.00
N ARG A 355 -9.72 -7.63 -4.91
CA ARG A 355 -9.70 -9.06 -4.54
C ARG A 355 -8.53 -9.38 -3.61
N ILE A 356 -7.37 -8.80 -3.86
CA ILE A 356 -6.14 -9.03 -3.08
C ILE A 356 -5.94 -8.03 -1.93
N GLY A 357 -6.94 -7.18 -1.63
CA GLY A 357 -6.95 -6.32 -0.43
C GLY A 357 -6.49 -4.88 -0.63
N TYR A 358 -6.18 -4.48 -1.86
CA TYR A 358 -5.92 -3.10 -2.22
C TYR A 358 -7.19 -2.41 -2.72
N SER A 359 -7.09 -1.12 -3.03
CA SER A 359 -8.08 -0.39 -3.82
C SER A 359 -7.52 -0.04 -5.19
N PRO A 360 -8.31 -0.13 -6.27
CA PRO A 360 -7.90 0.46 -7.54
C PRO A 360 -7.71 1.98 -7.41
N LEU A 361 -6.78 2.53 -8.18
CA LEU A 361 -6.50 3.96 -8.20
C LEU A 361 -7.71 4.77 -8.68
N PRO A 362 -8.05 5.89 -8.01
CA PRO A 362 -8.98 6.88 -8.55
C PRO A 362 -8.55 7.36 -9.95
N PRO A 363 -9.50 7.80 -10.82
CA PRO A 363 -9.20 8.14 -12.21
C PRO A 363 -8.11 9.21 -12.39
N ASN A 364 -8.05 10.20 -11.50
CA ASN A 364 -7.02 11.24 -11.51
C ASN A 364 -5.60 10.67 -11.23
N LEU A 365 -5.47 9.67 -10.35
CA LEU A 365 -4.19 9.02 -10.09
C LEU A 365 -3.78 8.10 -11.24
N SER A 366 -4.71 7.33 -11.83
CA SER A 366 -4.45 6.61 -13.10
C SER A 366 -4.00 7.56 -14.21
N GLN A 367 -4.65 8.72 -14.34
CA GLN A 367 -4.25 9.74 -15.31
C GLN A 367 -2.84 10.28 -15.02
N GLU A 368 -2.45 10.39 -13.74
CA GLU A 368 -1.09 10.79 -13.36
C GLU A 368 -0.04 9.73 -13.72
N VAL A 369 -0.40 8.44 -13.76
CA VAL A 369 0.47 7.39 -14.31
C VAL A 369 0.71 7.63 -15.81
N ALA A 370 -0.34 7.93 -16.58
CA ALA A 370 -0.20 8.28 -18.00
C ALA A 370 0.64 9.57 -18.21
N ASN A 371 0.49 10.57 -17.34
CA ASN A 371 1.33 11.77 -17.34
C ASN A 371 2.81 11.44 -17.03
N SER A 372 3.05 10.49 -16.12
CA SER A 372 4.39 10.01 -15.77
C SER A 372 5.06 9.29 -16.93
N ILE A 373 4.30 8.49 -17.68
CA ILE A 373 4.76 7.84 -18.92
C ILE A 373 5.13 8.90 -19.96
N ALA A 374 4.35 9.96 -20.12
CA ALA A 374 4.67 11.08 -21.01
C ALA A 374 5.95 11.83 -20.58
N ARG A 375 6.20 11.97 -19.28
CA ARG A 375 7.47 12.53 -18.77
C ARG A 375 8.66 11.63 -19.03
N LEU A 376 8.46 10.31 -18.92
CA LEU A 376 9.48 9.29 -19.13
C LEU A 376 9.86 9.14 -20.61
N THR A 377 8.86 9.09 -21.50
CA THR A 377 9.04 8.80 -22.93
C THR A 377 9.21 10.04 -23.79
N GLY A 378 8.80 11.22 -23.30
CA GLY A 378 8.71 12.45 -24.09
C GLY A 378 7.49 12.51 -25.03
N GLN A 379 6.65 11.48 -25.06
CA GLN A 379 5.42 11.45 -25.85
C GLN A 379 4.29 12.24 -25.19
N PRO A 380 3.24 12.63 -25.94
CA PRO A 380 2.02 13.18 -25.35
C PRO A 380 1.37 12.21 -24.35
N ALA A 381 0.79 12.75 -23.28
CA ALA A 381 0.06 11.93 -22.31
C ALA A 381 -1.25 11.39 -22.93
N GLU A 382 -1.43 10.08 -22.87
CA GLU A 382 -2.71 9.45 -23.19
C GLU A 382 -3.79 9.96 -22.24
N GLN A 383 -4.96 10.28 -22.78
CA GLN A 383 -6.14 10.62 -21.97
C GLN A 383 -6.88 9.33 -21.64
N LEU A 384 -6.87 8.95 -20.37
CA LEU A 384 -7.52 7.74 -19.89
C LEU A 384 -9.00 8.00 -19.63
N SER A 385 -9.82 7.02 -19.98
CA SER A 385 -11.27 7.06 -19.88
C SER A 385 -11.83 5.65 -19.70
N ALA A 386 -13.14 5.55 -19.52
CA ALA A 386 -13.83 4.27 -19.49
C ALA A 386 -13.71 3.50 -20.83
N ASP A 387 -13.36 4.14 -21.94
CA ASP A 387 -13.34 3.49 -23.26
C ASP A 387 -12.00 2.80 -23.55
N ASN A 388 -10.90 3.28 -22.97
CA ASN A 388 -9.54 2.80 -23.22
C ASN A 388 -8.80 2.31 -21.98
N CYS A 389 -9.42 2.35 -20.80
CA CYS A 389 -8.80 1.93 -19.54
C CYS A 389 -9.70 0.95 -18.79
N ALA A 390 -9.19 -0.24 -18.49
CA ALA A 390 -9.93 -1.27 -17.77
C ALA A 390 -10.03 -1.04 -16.24
N ASN A 391 -9.42 0.02 -15.71
CA ASN A 391 -9.54 0.34 -14.28
C ASN A 391 -11.04 0.57 -13.92
N PRO A 392 -11.61 -0.21 -12.98
CA PRO A 392 -13.03 -0.15 -12.65
C PRO A 392 -13.48 1.22 -12.13
N ARG A 393 -12.57 2.05 -11.60
CA ARG A 393 -12.91 3.40 -11.12
C ARG A 393 -13.39 4.33 -12.23
N PHE A 394 -12.98 4.13 -13.48
CA PHE A 394 -13.55 4.88 -14.63
C PHE A 394 -15.01 4.54 -14.92
N ARG A 395 -15.52 3.44 -14.34
CA ARG A 395 -16.92 3.00 -14.44
C ARG A 395 -17.67 3.11 -13.11
N GLY A 396 -17.13 3.87 -12.15
CA GLY A 396 -17.76 4.10 -10.85
C GLY A 396 -17.73 2.93 -9.87
N SER A 397 -16.97 1.86 -10.17
CA SER A 397 -16.84 0.68 -9.30
C SER A 397 -15.42 0.59 -8.70
N VAL A 398 -15.26 -0.11 -7.57
CA VAL A 398 -13.95 -0.49 -7.00
C VAL A 398 -13.52 -1.91 -7.41
N GLY A 399 -14.31 -2.59 -8.23
CA GLY A 399 -14.08 -3.97 -8.62
C GLY A 399 -14.55 -4.99 -7.59
N ASP A 400 -14.47 -6.26 -7.97
CA ASP A 400 -14.97 -7.36 -7.15
C ASP A 400 -14.16 -7.54 -5.85
N GLY A 401 -14.86 -7.88 -4.76
CA GLY A 401 -14.24 -8.05 -3.44
C GLY A 401 -13.90 -6.73 -2.74
N GLY A 402 -14.40 -5.60 -3.25
CA GLY A 402 -14.12 -4.26 -2.73
C GLY A 402 -15.07 -3.75 -1.65
N THR A 403 -16.21 -4.41 -1.44
CA THR A 403 -17.21 -4.04 -0.41
C THR A 403 -16.89 -4.76 0.90
N PRO A 404 -16.89 -4.05 2.05
CA PRO A 404 -16.70 -4.68 3.35
C PRO A 404 -17.87 -5.60 3.72
N PRO A 405 -17.67 -6.60 4.59
CA PRO A 405 -18.77 -7.32 5.21
C PRO A 405 -19.64 -6.35 6.04
N PRO A 406 -20.94 -6.65 6.26
CA PRO A 406 -21.78 -5.86 7.14
C PRO A 406 -21.18 -5.74 8.54
N ASN A 407 -21.33 -4.57 9.17
CA ASN A 407 -20.91 -4.35 10.54
C ASN A 407 -21.80 -5.20 11.49
N PRO A 408 -21.22 -6.15 12.24
CA PRO A 408 -21.99 -7.04 13.11
C PRO A 408 -22.58 -6.34 14.34
N PHE A 409 -22.18 -5.09 14.63
CA PHE A 409 -22.68 -4.29 15.74
C PHE A 409 -23.74 -3.27 15.35
N ASP A 410 -24.17 -3.25 14.09
CA ASP A 410 -25.29 -2.42 13.67
C ASP A 410 -26.55 -2.81 14.46
N GLY A 411 -27.06 -1.87 15.24
CA GLY A 411 -28.22 -2.08 16.13
C GLY A 411 -27.92 -2.74 17.49
N ILE A 412 -26.66 -2.92 17.88
CA ILE A 412 -26.29 -3.44 19.21
C ILE A 412 -25.80 -2.28 20.09
N ASP A 413 -26.55 -1.89 21.11
CA ASP A 413 -26.18 -0.74 21.97
C ASP A 413 -25.18 -1.11 23.11
N ALA A 414 -25.20 -2.36 23.59
CA ALA A 414 -24.28 -2.85 24.61
C ALA A 414 -24.08 -4.37 24.53
N ILE A 415 -22.85 -4.85 24.73
CA ILE A 415 -22.53 -6.28 24.82
C ILE A 415 -22.54 -6.67 26.30
N GLY A 416 -23.48 -7.52 26.71
CA GLY A 416 -23.42 -8.15 28.04
C GLY A 416 -24.15 -7.42 29.17
N ALA A 417 -25.30 -6.80 28.91
CA ALA A 417 -26.27 -6.54 29.97
C ALA A 417 -26.82 -7.88 30.49
N THR A 418 -26.11 -8.51 31.43
CA THR A 418 -26.66 -9.58 32.25
C THR A 418 -27.66 -8.94 33.22
N GLY A 419 -28.89 -8.76 32.74
CA GLY A 419 -30.02 -8.45 33.60
C GLY A 419 -30.34 -9.68 34.46
N GLY A 420 -29.78 -9.73 35.67
CA GLY A 420 -30.31 -10.55 36.75
C GLY A 420 -31.74 -10.09 37.05
N GLY A 421 -32.72 -10.82 36.54
CA GLY A 421 -34.13 -10.64 36.85
C GLY A 421 -34.72 -12.00 37.13
N ALA A 422 -34.93 -12.29 38.42
CA ALA A 422 -35.70 -13.44 38.86
C ALA A 422 -37.05 -13.47 38.12
N GLY A 423 -37.38 -14.62 37.54
CA GLY A 423 -38.70 -14.84 36.98
C GLY A 423 -39.72 -14.76 38.11
N ASP A 424 -40.68 -13.84 37.97
CA ASP A 424 -41.96 -13.95 38.64
C ASP A 424 -43.07 -14.00 37.59
N THR A 425 -43.92 -14.99 37.77
CA THR A 425 -45.05 -15.36 36.95
C THR A 425 -46.26 -14.51 37.33
N GLY A 426 -46.85 -13.78 36.39
CA GLY A 426 -48.09 -13.04 36.65
C GLY A 426 -48.84 -12.65 35.40
N ALA A 427 -49.98 -13.31 35.17
CA ALA A 427 -50.82 -13.17 33.99
C ALA A 427 -51.86 -12.03 34.10
N THR A 428 -52.39 -11.68 32.93
CA THR A 428 -53.71 -11.05 32.60
C THR A 428 -53.90 -9.53 32.70
N GLY A 429 -54.45 -8.97 31.62
CA GLY A 429 -54.97 -7.60 31.55
C GLY A 429 -55.29 -7.15 30.11
N THR A 430 -56.48 -7.48 29.62
CA THR A 430 -57.06 -7.05 28.34
C THR A 430 -57.40 -5.56 28.31
N GLY A 431 -57.08 -4.85 27.23
CA GLY A 431 -57.57 -3.51 26.95
C GLY A 431 -57.34 -3.10 25.50
N ALA A 432 -58.42 -3.05 24.71
CA ALA A 432 -58.41 -2.68 23.30
C ALA A 432 -58.33 -1.16 23.10
N GLY A 433 -57.50 -0.71 22.16
CA GLY A 433 -57.44 0.67 21.67
C GLY A 433 -56.78 0.70 20.29
N ALA A 434 -57.58 0.97 19.25
CA ALA A 434 -57.17 0.99 17.85
C ALA A 434 -56.42 2.28 17.49
N GLY A 435 -55.34 2.17 16.68
CA GLY A 435 -54.71 3.35 16.08
C GLY A 435 -53.40 3.10 15.32
N LYS A 436 -53.51 3.00 13.99
CA LYS A 436 -52.51 3.25 12.93
C LYS A 436 -51.33 2.27 12.81
N GLY A 437 -51.36 1.52 11.71
CA GLY A 437 -50.33 0.58 11.28
C GLY A 437 -49.01 1.28 10.93
N GLY A 438 -48.02 1.07 11.78
CA GLY A 438 -46.63 0.94 11.38
C GLY A 438 -46.32 -0.55 11.26
N THR A 439 -45.74 -0.96 10.13
CA THR A 439 -45.14 -2.28 9.95
C THR A 439 -43.98 -2.44 10.93
N THR A 440 -44.29 -2.98 12.09
CA THR A 440 -43.34 -3.52 13.06
C THR A 440 -42.86 -4.87 12.53
N SER A 441 -41.63 -4.93 12.04
CA SER A 441 -40.91 -6.19 11.97
C SER A 441 -40.58 -6.58 13.42
N SER A 442 -41.40 -7.44 13.99
CA SER A 442 -41.08 -8.21 15.18
C SER A 442 -39.93 -9.19 14.85
N GLY A 443 -38.71 -8.68 14.76
CA GLY A 443 -37.50 -9.47 14.83
C GLY A 443 -37.11 -9.59 16.28
N GLY A 444 -37.40 -10.74 16.91
CA GLY A 444 -36.89 -11.05 18.23
C GLY A 444 -35.37 -10.84 18.25
N GLY A 445 -34.90 -9.95 19.13
CA GLY A 445 -33.48 -9.69 19.32
C GLY A 445 -32.77 -10.98 19.69
N SER A 446 -32.05 -11.56 18.74
CA SER A 446 -31.11 -12.64 19.01
C SER A 446 -29.86 -12.03 19.62
N THR A 447 -29.55 -12.39 20.86
CA THR A 447 -28.31 -12.09 21.60
C THR A 447 -27.05 -12.77 21.02
N GLU A 448 -27.12 -13.22 19.76
CA GLU A 448 -26.01 -13.84 19.05
C GLU A 448 -25.55 -12.94 17.89
N TRP A 449 -24.70 -11.96 18.22
CA TRP A 449 -23.81 -11.29 17.25
C TRP A 449 -22.89 -12.26 16.49
N ARG A 450 -22.90 -13.54 16.88
CA ARG A 450 -22.04 -14.64 16.44
C ARG A 450 -22.53 -15.40 15.20
N ARG A 451 -23.63 -14.99 14.55
CA ARG A 451 -24.16 -15.65 13.33
C ARG A 451 -23.79 -14.98 12.01
N ALA A 452 -22.87 -14.02 12.01
CA ALA A 452 -22.17 -13.67 10.78
C ALA A 452 -21.08 -14.72 10.57
N ALA A 453 -21.37 -15.75 9.76
CA ALA A 453 -20.32 -16.63 9.27
C ALA A 453 -19.31 -15.77 8.49
N PRO A 454 -17.98 -15.90 8.71
CA PRO A 454 -17.03 -15.34 7.77
C PRO A 454 -17.35 -15.97 6.41
N VAL A 455 -17.65 -15.12 5.42
CA VAL A 455 -17.77 -15.58 4.04
C VAL A 455 -16.37 -16.03 3.65
N ALA A 456 -16.11 -17.33 3.78
CA ALA A 456 -14.90 -17.95 3.29
C ALA A 456 -14.75 -17.59 1.81
N TYR A 457 -13.61 -16.97 1.49
CA TYR A 457 -13.28 -16.53 0.14
C TYR A 457 -13.25 -17.74 -0.81
N ALA A 458 -14.18 -17.77 -1.75
CA ALA A 458 -14.18 -18.70 -2.89
C ALA A 458 -13.50 -18.03 -4.09
N GLY A 459 -12.18 -18.02 -4.10
CA GLY A 459 -11.37 -17.64 -5.26
C GLY A 459 -10.08 -18.45 -5.29
N PRO A 460 -9.47 -18.66 -6.47
CA PRO A 460 -8.28 -19.50 -6.57
C PRO A 460 -7.18 -18.93 -5.66
N SER A 461 -6.63 -19.79 -4.81
CA SER A 461 -5.46 -19.50 -4.01
C SER A 461 -4.32 -19.07 -4.94
N ILE A 462 -3.78 -17.88 -4.71
CA ILE A 462 -2.45 -17.50 -5.22
C ILE A 462 -1.48 -18.55 -4.66
N ALA A 463 -0.92 -19.37 -5.54
CA ALA A 463 0.09 -20.35 -5.15
C ALA A 463 1.22 -19.60 -4.43
N ALA A 464 1.45 -19.96 -3.17
CA ALA A 464 2.56 -19.45 -2.39
C ALA A 464 3.84 -19.52 -3.23
N ALA A 465 4.51 -18.38 -3.40
CA ALA A 465 5.76 -18.32 -4.14
C ALA A 465 6.72 -19.38 -3.59
N ASN A 466 7.20 -20.26 -4.47
CA ASN A 466 8.14 -21.31 -4.10
C ASN A 466 9.37 -20.66 -3.42
N PRO A 467 9.68 -21.00 -2.14
CA PRO A 467 10.79 -20.36 -1.41
C PRO A 467 12.15 -20.53 -2.11
N TRP A 468 12.29 -21.50 -3.02
CA TRP A 468 13.49 -21.68 -3.84
C TRP A 468 13.66 -20.62 -4.93
N ALA A 469 12.58 -19.99 -5.41
CA ALA A 469 12.66 -18.92 -6.42
C ALA A 469 13.33 -17.65 -5.86
N LEU A 470 13.10 -17.33 -4.59
CA LEU A 470 13.74 -16.21 -3.87
C LEU A 470 15.24 -16.43 -3.65
N ILE A 471 15.67 -17.67 -3.36
CA ILE A 471 17.08 -18.02 -3.16
C ILE A 471 17.84 -18.00 -4.50
N ALA A 472 17.23 -18.47 -5.59
CA ALA A 472 17.83 -18.43 -6.93
C ALA A 472 18.03 -16.99 -7.44
N LEU A 473 17.09 -16.07 -7.15
CA LEU A 473 17.20 -14.65 -7.47
C LEU A 473 18.32 -13.95 -6.68
N LEU A 474 18.52 -14.29 -5.40
CA LEU A 474 19.62 -13.79 -4.59
C LEU A 474 21.00 -14.29 -5.07
N ALA A 475 21.09 -15.54 -5.54
CA ALA A 475 22.34 -16.09 -6.07
C ALA A 475 22.76 -15.46 -7.42
N ILE A 476 21.78 -15.07 -8.26
CA ILE A 476 22.04 -14.42 -9.55
C ILE A 476 22.40 -12.94 -9.39
N MET A 477 21.87 -12.26 -8.37
CA MET A 477 22.18 -10.84 -8.09
C MET A 477 23.40 -10.61 -7.18
N GLY A 478 23.88 -11.64 -6.47
CA GLY A 478 25.07 -11.57 -5.60
C GLY A 478 26.43 -11.58 -6.32
N LEU A 479 26.46 -11.80 -7.64
CA LEU A 479 27.68 -11.85 -8.46
C LEU A 479 27.77 -10.61 -9.36
N PRO A 480 28.12 -9.43 -8.79
CA PRO A 480 29.47 -8.92 -9.06
C PRO A 480 30.09 -8.07 -7.92
N LEU A 481 29.72 -8.28 -6.65
CA LEU A 481 30.34 -7.51 -5.54
C LEU A 481 31.74 -8.02 -5.14
N GLY A 482 32.17 -9.18 -5.64
CA GLY A 482 33.48 -9.77 -5.31
C GLY A 482 34.67 -9.32 -6.17
N VAL A 483 34.46 -8.76 -7.37
CA VAL A 483 35.56 -8.49 -8.32
C VAL A 483 36.09 -7.06 -8.23
N GLY A 484 35.24 -6.08 -7.89
CA GLY A 484 35.65 -4.67 -7.74
C GLY A 484 36.62 -4.43 -6.57
N ALA A 485 36.39 -5.09 -5.44
CA ALA A 485 37.22 -4.93 -4.24
C ALA A 485 38.64 -5.52 -4.38
N VAL A 486 38.82 -6.54 -5.24
CA VAL A 486 40.12 -7.18 -5.48
C VAL A 486 40.99 -6.35 -6.44
N ILE A 487 40.38 -5.62 -7.39
CA ILE A 487 41.10 -4.76 -8.33
C ILE A 487 41.54 -3.45 -7.66
N ALA A 488 40.73 -2.88 -6.76
CA ALA A 488 41.09 -1.68 -5.99
C ALA A 488 42.26 -1.94 -5.03
N ARG A 489 42.32 -3.10 -4.37
CA ARG A 489 43.44 -3.48 -3.48
C ARG A 489 44.76 -3.74 -4.23
N ARG A 490 44.72 -4.21 -5.48
CA ARG A 490 45.94 -4.42 -6.28
C ARG A 490 46.56 -3.13 -6.83
N ARG A 491 45.77 -2.06 -7.03
CA ARG A 491 46.32 -0.74 -7.44
C ARG A 491 46.95 0.03 -6.28
N ALA A 492 46.45 -0.10 -5.06
CA ALA A 492 47.03 0.55 -3.88
C ALA A 492 48.40 -0.01 -3.45
N LEU A 493 48.73 -1.25 -3.84
CA LEU A 493 50.00 -1.92 -3.49
C LEU A 493 51.11 -1.75 -4.55
N ARG A 494 50.85 -1.07 -5.67
CA ARG A 494 51.84 -0.84 -6.74
C ARG A 494 52.25 0.62 -6.92
N GLY A 495 51.83 1.51 -6.01
CA GLY A 495 52.09 2.95 -6.12
C GLY A 495 52.54 3.56 -4.80
N ARG A 496 53.72 3.18 -4.31
CA ARG A 496 54.54 4.04 -3.45
C ARG A 496 56.01 3.89 -3.89
N PRO A 497 56.75 5.00 -4.00
CA PRO A 497 58.09 5.04 -4.59
C PRO A 497 59.11 4.18 -3.85
#